data_AF-A0A3C0ID67-F1
#
_entry.id   AF-A0A3C0ID67-F1
#
_cell.length_a   1.000
_cell.length_b   1.000
_cell.length_c   1.000
_cell.angle_alpha   90.00
_cell.angle_beta   90.00
_cell.angle_gamma   90.00
#
_symmetry.space_group_name_H-M   'P 1'
#
loop_
_entity.id
_entity.type
_entity.pdbx_description
1 polymer ?
#
loop_
_entity_poly.entity_id
_entity_poly.type
_entity_poly.pdbx_seq_one_letter_code
_entity_poly.pdbx_strand_id
1 'polypeptide(L)'
;LKDVLNYPNPLADQTTFRFDHNRKGQDLLVVIQIFDAQGTLRKRLTHTVTQSSGIVDIPWDGLDESGRRFGQGVYLYQIEVKSQVDGQKGVVQNRLVVIN
;
A
#
# COMPACT_ATOMS: atom_id res chain seq x y z
N LEU A 1 11.07 -4.13 -5.58
CA LEU A 1 10.27 -4.35 -4.37
C LEU A 1 10.31 -5.84 -4.08
N LYS A 2 10.45 -6.22 -2.81
CA LYS A 2 10.45 -7.62 -2.35
C LYS A 2 9.57 -7.75 -1.12
N ASP A 3 9.19 -8.99 -0.78
CA ASP A 3 8.50 -9.34 0.47
C ASP A 3 7.25 -8.48 0.73
N VAL A 4 6.50 -8.23 -0.34
CA VAL A 4 5.34 -7.34 -0.35
C VAL A 4 4.13 -8.08 0.19
N LEU A 5 3.56 -7.54 1.26
CA LEU A 5 2.41 -8.14 1.91
C LEU A 5 1.54 -7.07 2.58
N ASN A 6 0.32 -7.44 2.91
CA ASN A 6 -0.51 -6.69 3.84
C ASN A 6 -0.89 -7.63 4.99
N TYR A 7 -0.82 -7.15 6.23
CA TYR A 7 -1.11 -7.97 7.41
C TYR A 7 -1.80 -7.15 8.50
N PRO A 8 -2.88 -7.67 9.11
CA PRO A 8 -3.57 -8.92 8.73
C PRO A 8 -4.21 -8.87 7.33
N ASN A 9 -4.27 -10.04 6.68
CA ASN A 9 -5.04 -10.32 5.48
C ASN A 9 -5.63 -11.73 5.65
N PRO A 10 -6.95 -11.90 5.83
CA PRO A 10 -7.99 -10.90 5.60
C PRO A 10 -8.00 -9.69 6.56
N LEU A 11 -8.39 -8.52 6.05
CA LEU A 11 -8.63 -7.28 6.77
C LEU A 11 -9.99 -7.35 7.49
N ALA A 12 -9.96 -7.19 8.82
CA ALA A 12 -11.15 -6.95 9.64
C ALA A 12 -11.28 -5.46 9.98
N ASP A 13 -10.33 -4.93 10.75
CA ASP A 13 -10.34 -3.54 11.20
C ASP A 13 -9.28 -2.67 10.52
N GLN A 14 -8.03 -3.14 10.50
CA GLN A 14 -6.87 -2.42 9.98
C GLN A 14 -5.86 -3.40 9.42
N THR A 15 -5.03 -2.95 8.49
CA THR A 15 -3.93 -3.73 7.92
C THR A 15 -2.70 -2.84 7.74
N THR A 16 -1.52 -3.43 7.71
CA THR A 16 -0.28 -2.73 7.40
C THR A 16 0.26 -3.26 6.08
N PHE A 17 0.48 -2.36 5.12
CA PHE A 17 1.22 -2.68 3.91
C PHE A 17 2.71 -2.65 4.23
N ARG A 18 3.39 -3.79 4.06
CA ARG A 18 4.83 -3.95 4.27
C ARG A 18 5.52 -4.38 2.99
N PHE A 19 6.69 -3.83 2.75
CA PHE A 19 7.55 -4.22 1.64
C PHE A 19 9.01 -3.81 1.84
N ASP A 20 9.88 -4.52 1.14
CA ASP A 20 11.31 -4.28 1.10
C ASP A 20 11.72 -3.58 -0.22
N HIS A 21 12.72 -2.70 -0.15
CA HIS A 21 13.28 -1.98 -1.29
C HIS A 21 14.80 -1.81 -1.21
N ASN A 22 15.44 -1.57 -2.35
CA ASN A 22 16.89 -1.45 -2.50
C ASN A 22 17.39 0.01 -2.51
N ARG A 23 16.68 0.92 -1.84
CA ARG A 23 16.92 2.38 -1.87
C ARG A 23 17.18 2.95 -0.47
N LYS A 24 18.00 2.24 0.31
CA LYS A 24 18.32 2.63 1.68
C LYS A 24 18.97 4.02 1.71
N GLY A 25 18.57 4.85 2.69
CA GLY A 25 19.07 6.21 2.87
C GLY A 25 18.49 7.24 1.90
N GLN A 26 17.61 6.85 0.98
CA GLN A 26 16.94 7.77 0.06
C GLN A 26 15.54 8.14 0.57
N ASP A 27 15.10 9.34 0.19
CA ASP A 27 13.72 9.75 0.36
C ASP A 27 12.84 9.11 -0.72
N LEU A 28 11.71 8.56 -0.31
CA LEU A 28 10.80 7.82 -1.18
C LEU A 28 9.40 8.44 -1.13
N LEU A 29 8.77 8.54 -2.29
CA LEU A 29 7.33 8.73 -2.39
C LEU A 29 6.68 7.36 -2.62
N VAL A 30 5.81 6.97 -1.71
CA VAL A 30 5.06 5.72 -1.77
C VAL A 30 3.59 6.05 -2.04
N VAL A 31 3.02 5.43 -3.06
CA VAL A 31 1.61 5.54 -3.41
C VAL A 31 1.00 4.15 -3.37
N ILE A 32 -0.04 3.98 -2.54
CA ILE A 32 -0.82 2.74 -2.48
C ILE A 32 -2.21 3.03 -3.05
N GLN A 33 -2.63 2.26 -4.03
CA GLN A 33 -3.97 2.37 -4.62
C GLN A 33 -4.71 1.07 -4.43
N ILE A 34 -5.96 1.14 -4.00
CA ILE A 34 -6.83 -0.03 -3.78
C ILE A 34 -8.00 0.05 -4.75
N PHE A 35 -8.23 -1.03 -5.49
CA PHE A 35 -9.25 -1.16 -6.52
C PHE A 35 -10.23 -2.27 -6.17
N ASP A 36 -11.50 -2.08 -6.51
CA ASP A 36 -12.49 -3.17 -6.47
C ASP A 36 -12.32 -4.14 -7.64
N ALA A 37 -13.15 -5.19 -7.67
CA ALA A 37 -13.11 -6.22 -8.71
C ALA A 37 -13.44 -5.69 -10.11
N GLN A 38 -14.07 -4.50 -10.22
CA GLN A 38 -14.35 -3.83 -11.49
C GLN A 38 -13.19 -2.92 -11.93
N GLY A 39 -12.13 -2.82 -11.14
CA GLY A 39 -10.99 -1.93 -11.40
C GLY A 39 -11.24 -0.48 -10.99
N THR A 40 -12.32 -0.18 -10.25
CA THR A 40 -12.61 1.17 -9.78
C THR A 40 -11.70 1.50 -8.60
N LEU A 41 -11.04 2.66 -8.63
CA LEU A 41 -10.24 3.15 -7.52
C LEU A 41 -11.13 3.44 -6.31
N ARG A 42 -10.85 2.80 -5.18
CA ARG A 42 -11.60 2.93 -3.92
C ARG A 42 -10.85 3.71 -2.85
N LYS A 43 -9.51 3.67 -2.88
CA LYS A 43 -8.65 4.41 -1.94
C LYS A 43 -7.30 4.69 -2.58
N ARG A 44 -6.74 5.87 -2.27
CA ARG A 44 -5.34 6.21 -2.51
C ARG A 44 -4.69 6.66 -1.20
N LEU A 45 -3.57 6.04 -0.85
CA LEU A 45 -2.69 6.45 0.25
C LEU A 45 -1.42 7.02 -0.36
N THR A 46 -0.93 8.15 0.15
CA THR A 46 0.32 8.76 -0.29
C THR A 46 1.18 9.05 0.92
N HIS A 47 2.40 8.50 0.95
CA HIS A 47 3.34 8.63 2.05
C HIS A 47 4.71 9.04 1.52
N THR A 48 5.37 9.95 2.25
CA THR A 48 6.79 10.24 2.06
C THR A 48 7.57 9.53 3.15
N VAL A 49 8.53 8.70 2.76
CA VAL A 49 9.46 8.03 3.68
C VAL A 49 10.80 8.74 3.56
N THR A 50 11.25 9.40 4.62
CA THR A 50 12.54 10.08 4.65
C THR A 50 13.66 9.12 5.06
N GLN A 51 14.80 9.20 4.38
CA GLN A 51 15.99 8.37 4.63
C GLN A 51 15.67 6.89 4.91
N SER A 52 14.91 6.25 4.02
CA SER A 52 14.32 4.95 4.30
C SER A 52 15.34 3.89 4.72
N SER A 53 14.97 3.04 5.69
CA SER A 53 15.84 2.01 6.26
C SER A 53 16.02 0.77 5.35
N GLY A 54 15.19 0.64 4.31
CA GLY A 54 15.12 -0.51 3.40
C GLY A 54 13.82 -1.31 3.51
N ILE A 55 13.09 -1.15 4.62
CA ILE A 55 11.78 -1.75 4.90
C ILE A 55 10.80 -0.60 5.18
N VAL A 56 9.59 -0.70 4.65
CA VAL A 56 8.55 0.31 4.85
C VAL A 56 7.27 -0.37 5.32
N ASP A 57 6.69 0.20 6.37
CA ASP A 57 5.38 -0.16 6.91
C ASP A 57 4.43 1.04 6.77
N ILE A 58 3.28 0.82 6.13
CA ILE A 58 2.22 1.83 5.98
C ILE A 58 0.92 1.25 6.55
N PRO A 59 0.50 1.68 7.76
CA PRO A 59 -0.76 1.25 8.34
C PRO A 59 -1.94 1.90 7.60
N TRP A 60 -3.04 1.17 7.51
CA TRP A 60 -4.31 1.65 6.98
C TRP A 60 -5.48 1.09 7.80
N ASP A 61 -6.44 1.97 8.09
CA ASP A 61 -7.61 1.76 8.93
C ASP A 61 -8.80 1.07 8.23
N GLY A 62 -8.62 0.64 6.97
CA GLY A 62 -9.68 0.01 6.19
C GLY A 62 -10.78 0.97 5.72
N LEU A 63 -10.60 2.28 5.86
CA LEU A 63 -11.61 3.29 5.51
C LEU A 63 -11.40 3.88 4.11
N ASP A 64 -12.50 4.12 3.40
CA ASP A 64 -12.54 4.91 2.16
C ASP A 64 -12.31 6.41 2.43
N GLU A 65 -12.43 7.26 1.41
CA GLU A 65 -12.27 8.72 1.56
C GLU A 65 -13.40 9.39 2.35
N SER A 66 -14.55 8.74 2.48
CA SER A 66 -15.70 9.20 3.27
C SER A 66 -15.69 8.69 4.71
N GLY A 67 -14.63 7.97 5.12
CA GLY A 67 -14.53 7.38 6.46
C GLY A 67 -15.38 6.12 6.65
N ARG A 68 -15.89 5.51 5.56
CA ARG A 68 -16.67 4.27 5.63
C ARG A 68 -15.75 3.07 5.44
N ARG A 69 -16.05 1.98 6.15
CA ARG A 69 -15.35 0.71 5.96
C ARG A 69 -15.59 0.17 4.57
N PHE A 70 -14.56 -0.47 4.01
CA PHE A 70 -14.70 -1.26 2.80
C PHE A 70 -15.73 -2.38 3.00
N GLY A 71 -16.47 -2.71 1.95
CA GLY A 71 -17.37 -3.87 1.97
C GLY A 71 -16.59 -5.18 1.97
N GLN A 72 -17.23 -6.26 2.40
CA GLN A 72 -16.65 -7.60 2.29
C GLN A 72 -16.32 -7.90 0.83
N GLY A 73 -15.19 -8.55 0.59
CA GLY A 73 -14.82 -9.00 -0.74
C GLY A 73 -13.33 -9.00 -1.02
N VAL A 74 -13.03 -9.16 -2.30
CA VAL A 74 -11.66 -9.18 -2.82
C VAL A 74 -11.38 -7.88 -3.55
N TYR A 75 -10.26 -7.27 -3.18
CA TYR A 75 -9.72 -6.05 -3.76
C TYR A 75 -8.32 -6.32 -4.30
N LEU A 76 -7.89 -5.51 -5.25
CA LEU A 76 -6.50 -5.45 -5.69
C LEU A 76 -5.87 -4.20 -5.10
N TYR A 77 -4.63 -4.30 -4.64
CA TYR A 77 -3.84 -3.13 -4.31
C TYR A 77 -2.58 -3.06 -5.15
N GLN A 78 -2.16 -1.85 -5.48
CA GLN A 78 -0.91 -1.53 -6.14
C GLN A 78 -0.07 -0.64 -5.24
N ILE A 79 1.19 -0.99 -5.04
CA ILE A 79 2.18 -0.14 -4.38
C ILE A 79 3.15 0.35 -5.45
N GLU A 80 3.25 1.66 -5.60
CA GLU A 80 4.30 2.35 -6.35
C GLU A 80 5.26 3.03 -5.37
N VAL A 81 6.55 2.82 -5.55
CA VAL A 81 7.61 3.45 -4.78
C VAL A 81 8.53 4.18 -5.74
N LYS A 82 8.66 5.49 -5.56
CA LYS A 82 9.53 6.36 -6.38
C LYS A 82 10.60 7.01 -5.52
N SER A 83 11.87 6.81 -5.88
CA SER A 83 12.98 7.55 -5.29
C SER A 83 12.87 9.04 -5.65
N GLN A 84 12.98 9.89 -4.64
CA GLN A 84 13.06 11.35 -4.84
C GLN A 84 14.47 11.81 -5.24
N VAL A 85 15.48 10.93 -5.17
CA VAL A 85 16.87 11.25 -5.52
C VAL A 85 17.12 11.07 -7.01
N ASP A 86 16.78 9.89 -7.56
CA ASP A 86 17.07 9.53 -8.94
C ASP A 86 15.82 9.30 -9.80
N GLY A 87 14.62 9.45 -9.21
CA GLY A 87 13.35 9.29 -9.91
C GLY A 87 12.98 7.85 -10.27
N GLN A 88 13.82 6.86 -9.96
CA GLN A 88 13.53 5.47 -10.30
C GLN A 88 12.32 4.96 -9.52
N LYS A 89 11.51 4.13 -10.19
CA LYS A 89 10.26 3.62 -9.65
C LYS A 89 10.21 2.09 -9.65
N GLY A 90 9.60 1.53 -8.61
CA GLY A 90 9.18 0.14 -8.54
C GLY A 90 7.68 0.06 -8.32
N VAL A 91 7.01 -0.86 -9.00
CA VAL A 91 5.56 -1.10 -8.87
C VAL A 91 5.32 -2.57 -8.61
N VAL A 92 4.37 -2.87 -7.72
CA VAL A 92 3.92 -4.23 -7.42
C VAL A 92 2.42 -4.22 -7.16
N GLN A 93 1.76 -5.33 -7.50
CA GLN A 93 0.34 -5.53 -7.25
C GLN A 93 0.13 -6.81 -6.44
N ASN A 94 -0.85 -6.80 -5.54
CA ASN A 94 -1.25 -8.00 -4.79
C ASN A 94 -2.73 -7.89 -4.37
N ARG A 95 -3.24 -8.92 -3.69
CA ARG A 95 -4.65 -9.04 -3.30
C ARG A 95 -4.88 -8.65 -1.84
N LEU A 96 -5.94 -7.88 -1.60
CA LEU A 96 -6.49 -7.58 -0.28
C LEU A 96 -7.85 -8.28 -0.13
N VAL A 97 -8.05 -9.03 0.95
CA VAL A 97 -9.36 -9.63 1.28
C VAL A 97 -9.93 -8.87 2.47
N VAL A 98 -11.22 -8.52 2.44
CA VAL A 98 -11.94 -7.83 3.51
C VAL A 98 -13.08 -8.72 4.01
N ILE A 99 -13.20 -8.89 5.33
CA ILE A 99 -14.12 -9.87 5.98
C ILE A 99 -14.99 -9.27 7.10
N ASN A 100 -15.09 -7.94 7.15
CA ASN A 100 -15.80 -7.16 8.18
C ASN A 100 -17.14 -7.74 8.66
#